data_AF-A0A385EXM8-F1
#
_entry.id   AF-A0A385EXM8-F1
#
_cell.length_a   1.000
_cell.length_b   1.000
_cell.length_c   1.000
_cell.angle_alpha   90.00
_cell.angle_beta   90.00
_cell.angle_gamma   90.00
#
_symmetry.space_group_name_H-M   'P 1'
#
loop_
_entity.id
_entity.type
_entity.pdbx_description
1 polymer ?
#
loop_
_entity_poly.entity_id
_entity_poly.type
_entity_poly.pdbx_seq_one_letter_code
_entity_poly.pdbx_strand_id
1 'polypeptide(L)'
;MKRLIILFLLAYATSSFAQVPFEVSKSCFVVNGRNITEPCLLSSTNNSTSNFERLTFANTKVFIKESNICSNNDSCVSVGSNLSNLKDATIYYRDLKTKKIIEKPEKDSWTCFKQPIDKLDFCISYN
;
A
#
# COMPACT_ATOMS: atom_id res chain seq x y z
N MET A 1 46.95 -40.08 27.16
CA MET A 1 45.83 -39.11 27.12
C MET A 1 45.53 -38.77 25.67
N LYS A 2 44.27 -38.89 25.24
CA LYS A 2 43.61 -38.07 24.19
C LYS A 2 42.19 -38.62 23.98
N ARG A 3 41.23 -38.06 24.72
CA ARG A 3 39.79 -38.28 24.51
C ARG A 3 39.38 -37.36 23.36
N LEU A 4 38.97 -37.92 22.22
CA LEU A 4 38.35 -37.16 21.14
C LEU A 4 36.89 -36.88 21.54
N ILE A 5 36.62 -35.63 21.91
CA ILE A 5 35.26 -35.12 22.11
C ILE A 5 34.78 -34.65 20.75
N ILE A 6 33.90 -35.43 20.12
CA ILE A 6 33.20 -35.04 18.89
C ILE A 6 32.07 -34.09 19.31
N LEU A 7 32.27 -32.78 19.09
CA LEU A 7 31.22 -31.79 19.24
C LEU A 7 30.20 -31.96 18.10
N PHE A 8 29.02 -32.48 18.42
CA PHE A 8 27.84 -32.39 17.55
C PHE A 8 27.37 -30.93 17.55
N LEU A 9 27.79 -30.16 16.55
CA LEU A 9 27.16 -28.89 16.19
C LEU A 9 25.79 -29.20 15.55
N LEU A 10 24.74 -29.26 16.36
CA LEU A 10 23.38 -29.15 15.83
C LEU A 10 23.21 -27.75 15.26
N ALA A 11 23.38 -27.64 13.94
CA ALA A 11 22.85 -26.50 13.20
C ALA A 11 21.33 -26.58 13.27
N TYR A 12 20.74 -25.92 14.27
CA TYR A 12 19.33 -25.54 14.21
C TYR A 12 19.20 -24.56 13.04
N ALA A 13 18.98 -25.12 11.85
CA ALA A 13 18.48 -24.37 10.71
C ALA A 13 17.10 -23.84 11.12
N THR A 14 17.08 -22.64 11.71
CA THR A 14 15.85 -21.87 11.81
C THR A 14 15.52 -21.45 10.38
N SER A 15 14.67 -22.23 9.71
CA SER A 15 14.02 -21.78 8.49
C SER A 15 13.12 -20.63 8.87
N SER A 16 13.68 -19.42 8.89
CA SER A 16 12.90 -18.19 8.88
C SER A 16 12.17 -18.16 7.55
N PHE A 17 10.94 -18.65 7.55
CA PHE A 17 10.03 -18.42 6.44
C PHE A 17 9.72 -16.93 6.46
N ALA A 18 10.44 -16.15 5.64
CA ALA A 18 10.01 -14.81 5.30
C ALA A 18 8.62 -14.95 4.67
N GLN A 19 7.58 -14.60 5.43
CA GLN A 19 6.22 -14.59 4.92
C GLN A 19 6.20 -13.61 3.75
N VAL A 20 6.07 -14.14 2.54
CA VAL A 20 5.90 -13.32 1.36
C VAL A 20 4.62 -12.51 1.60
N PRO A 21 4.67 -11.17 1.54
CA PRO A 21 3.48 -10.37 1.76
C PRO A 21 2.41 -10.82 0.78
N PHE A 22 1.24 -11.20 1.30
CA PHE A 22 0.11 -11.61 0.49
C PHE A 22 -0.28 -10.46 -0.42
N GLU A 23 -0.20 -10.66 -1.73
CA GLU A 23 -0.57 -9.66 -2.73
C GLU A 23 -1.89 -10.07 -3.39
N VAL A 24 -2.84 -9.14 -3.46
CA VAL A 24 -4.16 -9.35 -4.05
C VAL A 24 -4.26 -8.53 -5.32
N SER A 25 -4.68 -9.15 -6.42
CA SER A 25 -4.98 -8.43 -7.65
C SER A 25 -6.20 -7.53 -7.44
N LYS A 26 -6.04 -6.25 -7.72
CA LYS A 26 -7.08 -5.22 -7.65
C LYS A 26 -7.18 -4.49 -8.99
N SER A 27 -8.33 -3.84 -9.18
CA SER A 27 -8.48 -2.84 -10.23
C SER A 27 -7.99 -1.51 -9.65
N CYS A 28 -7.07 -0.85 -10.36
CA CYS A 28 -6.60 0.48 -10.04
C CYS A 28 -6.93 1.44 -11.18
N PHE A 29 -7.14 2.71 -10.85
CA PHE A 29 -7.48 3.74 -11.81
C PHE A 29 -6.48 4.89 -11.70
N VAL A 30 -5.62 5.05 -12.70
CA VAL A 30 -4.63 6.13 -12.74
C VAL A 30 -5.29 7.37 -13.33
N VAL A 31 -5.57 8.35 -12.47
CA VAL A 31 -6.29 9.59 -12.82
C VAL A 31 -5.35 10.56 -13.51
N ASN A 32 -4.16 10.78 -12.94
CA ASN A 32 -3.23 11.77 -13.50
C ASN A 32 -2.64 11.28 -14.84
N GLY A 33 -2.82 12.09 -15.89
CA GLY A 33 -2.18 11.93 -17.20
C GLY A 33 -2.68 10.80 -18.09
N ARG A 34 -3.41 9.82 -17.56
CA ARG A 34 -3.85 8.64 -18.33
C ARG A 34 -5.35 8.40 -18.32
N ASN A 35 -6.03 8.58 -17.18
CA ASN A 35 -7.44 8.24 -17.03
C ASN A 35 -7.71 6.77 -17.45
N ILE A 36 -6.80 5.86 -17.08
CA ILE A 36 -6.81 4.44 -17.45
C ILE A 36 -7.08 3.60 -16.21
N THR A 37 -7.93 2.60 -16.38
CA THR A 37 -8.11 1.52 -15.40
C THR A 37 -7.18 0.37 -15.79
N GLU A 38 -6.32 -0.06 -14.86
CA GLU A 38 -5.34 -1.12 -15.07
C GLU A 38 -5.25 -2.03 -13.84
N PRO A 39 -4.87 -3.30 -14.00
CA PRO A 39 -4.65 -4.19 -12.87
C PRO A 39 -3.44 -3.72 -12.06
N CYS A 40 -3.54 -3.85 -10.74
CA CYS A 40 -2.47 -3.58 -9.80
C CYS A 40 -2.46 -4.67 -8.72
N LEU A 41 -1.29 -4.93 -8.14
CA LEU A 41 -1.18 -5.81 -6.97
C LEU A 41 -1.19 -4.97 -5.70
N LEU A 42 -2.15 -5.22 -4.83
CA LEU A 42 -2.26 -4.60 -3.52
C LEU A 42 -1.63 -5.52 -2.47
N SER A 43 -0.68 -4.97 -1.71
CA SER A 43 -0.16 -5.58 -0.49
C SER A 43 -0.43 -4.66 0.68
N SER A 44 -0.96 -5.20 1.78
CA SER A 44 -1.26 -4.41 2.97
C SER A 44 -0.60 -5.02 4.21
N THR A 45 -0.10 -4.15 5.08
CA THR A 45 0.42 -4.49 6.40
C THR A 45 0.04 -3.38 7.38
N ASN A 46 0.03 -3.67 8.66
CA ASN A 46 -0.32 -2.69 9.68
C ASN A 46 0.60 -2.83 10.89
N ASN A 47 0.70 -1.75 11.65
CA ASN A 47 1.25 -1.76 12.99
C ASN A 47 0.26 -1.08 13.94
N SER A 48 0.66 -0.89 15.21
CA SER A 48 -0.19 -0.27 16.23
C SER A 48 -0.64 1.16 15.91
N THR A 49 0.04 1.85 14.99
CA THR A 49 -0.13 3.29 14.73
C THR A 49 -0.55 3.62 13.31
N SER A 50 -0.37 2.71 12.36
CA SER A 50 -0.60 3.00 10.94
C SER A 50 -0.89 1.73 10.14
N ASN A 51 -1.68 1.92 9.10
CA ASN A 51 -1.83 0.96 8.01
C ASN A 51 -0.91 1.38 6.86
N PHE A 52 -0.29 0.40 6.21
CA PHE A 52 0.59 0.59 5.08
C PHE A 52 0.12 -0.27 3.94
N GLU A 53 -0.05 0.35 2.78
CA GLU A 53 -0.39 -0.35 1.56
C GLU A 53 0.65 -0.06 0.48
N ARG A 54 0.87 -1.05 -0.37
CA ARG A 54 1.70 -0.94 -1.55
C ARG A 54 0.89 -1.40 -2.75
N LEU A 55 0.78 -0.51 -3.73
CA LEU A 55 0.31 -0.83 -5.06
C LEU A 55 1.50 -1.09 -5.97
N THR A 56 1.53 -2.25 -6.61
CA THR A 56 2.48 -2.56 -7.68
C THR A 56 1.76 -2.55 -9.01
N PHE A 57 2.09 -1.58 -9.85
CA PHE A 57 1.73 -1.51 -11.26
C PHE A 57 2.83 -2.17 -12.10
N ALA A 58 2.61 -2.34 -13.41
CA ALA A 58 3.59 -2.97 -14.30
C ALA A 58 5.00 -2.34 -14.24
N ASN A 59 5.07 -1.01 -14.16
CA ASN A 59 6.33 -0.26 -14.24
C ASN A 59 6.63 0.60 -13.00
N THR A 60 5.73 0.65 -12.03
CA THR A 60 5.87 1.56 -10.88
C THR A 60 5.24 0.99 -9.63
N LYS A 61 5.64 1.52 -8.48
CA LYS A 61 5.06 1.20 -7.18
C LYS A 61 4.66 2.49 -6.50
N VAL A 62 3.56 2.42 -5.76
CA VAL A 62 3.09 3.51 -4.92
C VAL A 62 2.84 2.96 -3.53
N PHE A 63 3.22 3.74 -2.53
CA PHE A 63 3.08 3.43 -1.11
C PHE A 63 2.09 4.40 -0.50
N ILE A 64 1.18 3.85 0.30
CA ILE A 64 0.15 4.57 1.03
C ILE A 64 0.38 4.27 2.50
N LYS A 65 0.41 5.32 3.32
CA LYS A 65 0.41 5.21 4.77
C LYS A 65 -0.80 5.96 5.30
N GLU A 66 -1.61 5.28 6.07
CA GLU A 66 -2.73 5.87 6.79
C GLU A 66 -2.44 5.79 8.29
N SER A 67 -2.44 6.93 8.97
CA SER A 67 -2.25 7.00 10.42
C SER A 67 -3.55 6.66 11.14
N ASN A 68 -3.48 5.69 12.06
CA ASN A 68 -4.59 5.38 12.97
C ASN A 68 -4.71 6.39 14.12
N ILE A 69 -3.73 7.29 14.24
CA ILE A 69 -3.66 8.33 15.28
C ILE A 69 -3.49 9.65 14.54
N CYS A 70 -4.59 10.21 14.04
CA CYS A 70 -4.58 11.51 13.40
C CYS A 70 -5.51 12.49 14.11
N SER A 71 -5.08 13.76 14.16
CA SER A 71 -5.89 14.86 14.65
C SER A 71 -6.77 15.40 13.51
N ASN A 72 -7.92 16.01 13.82
CA ASN A 72 -8.85 16.53 12.82
C ASN A 72 -8.24 17.60 11.88
N ASN A 73 -7.06 18.15 12.22
CA ASN A 73 -6.41 19.22 11.46
C ASN A 73 -5.26 18.72 10.56
N ASP A 74 -4.84 17.46 10.70
CA ASP A 74 -3.70 16.90 9.97
C ASP A 74 -4.15 15.96 8.84
N SER A 75 -3.35 15.86 7.78
CA SER A 75 -3.55 14.84 6.75
C SER A 75 -3.27 13.45 7.34
N CYS A 76 -4.32 12.65 7.55
CA CYS A 76 -4.19 11.29 8.08
C CYS A 76 -3.55 10.31 7.09
N VAL A 77 -3.38 10.72 5.82
CA VAL A 77 -2.82 9.89 4.76
C VAL A 77 -1.62 10.57 4.12
N SER A 78 -0.60 9.75 3.86
CA SER A 78 0.58 10.14 3.09
C SER A 78 0.85 9.10 2.00
N VAL A 79 1.29 9.58 0.84
CA VAL A 79 1.50 8.76 -0.35
C VAL A 79 2.85 9.12 -0.98
N GLY A 80 3.51 8.14 -1.61
CA GLY A 80 4.76 8.37 -2.31
C GLY A 80 5.20 7.19 -3.17
N SER A 81 6.19 7.40 -4.03
CA SER A 81 6.81 6.35 -4.85
C SER A 81 7.77 5.45 -4.06
N ASN A 82 8.14 5.84 -2.84
CA ASN A 82 8.90 5.06 -1.89
C ASN A 82 8.55 5.46 -0.44
N LEU A 83 8.88 4.61 0.53
CA LEU A 83 8.57 4.82 1.95
C LEU A 83 9.31 6.00 2.59
N SER A 84 10.46 6.41 2.04
CA SER A 84 11.28 7.52 2.57
C SER A 84 10.80 8.90 2.09
N ASN A 85 9.92 8.94 1.10
CA ASN A 85 9.40 10.16 0.47
C ASN A 85 7.87 10.16 0.46
N LEU A 86 7.26 9.73 1.56
CA LEU A 86 5.81 9.86 1.76
C LEU A 86 5.49 11.32 2.04
N LYS A 87 4.46 11.84 1.37
CA LYS A 87 3.99 13.21 1.51
C LYS A 87 2.48 13.21 1.68
N ASP A 88 1.96 14.24 2.34
CA ASP A 88 0.53 14.38 2.60
C ASP A 88 -0.29 14.27 1.32
N ALA A 89 -1.37 13.52 1.43
CA ALA A 89 -2.29 13.26 0.34
C ALA A 89 -3.73 13.28 0.85
N THR A 90 -4.63 13.69 -0.02
CA THR A 90 -6.07 13.77 0.28
C THR A 90 -6.77 12.55 -0.26
N ILE A 91 -7.67 11.99 0.55
CA ILE A 91 -8.61 10.95 0.11
C ILE A 91 -9.82 11.62 -0.51
N TYR A 92 -10.26 11.11 -1.66
CA TYR A 92 -11.53 11.48 -2.28
C TYR A 92 -12.15 10.28 -2.96
N TYR A 93 -13.39 10.40 -3.43
CA TYR A 93 -14.13 9.25 -3.96
C TYR A 93 -14.61 9.51 -5.38
N ARG A 94 -14.70 8.46 -6.18
CA ARG A 94 -15.35 8.49 -7.50
C ARG A 94 -16.32 7.33 -7.64
N ASP A 95 -17.39 7.53 -8.40
CA ASP A 95 -18.30 6.45 -8.78
C ASP A 95 -17.57 5.41 -9.64
N LEU A 96 -17.79 4.12 -9.36
CA LEU A 96 -17.04 3.02 -9.99
C LEU A 96 -17.20 2.99 -11.52
N LYS A 97 -18.41 3.26 -12.01
CA LYS A 97 -18.81 3.13 -13.42
C LYS A 97 -18.52 4.39 -14.22
N THR A 98 -18.97 5.53 -13.72
CA THR A 98 -18.92 6.83 -14.39
C THR A 98 -17.61 7.58 -14.14
N LYS A 99 -16.83 7.17 -13.13
CA LYS A 99 -15.56 7.80 -12.72
C LYS A 99 -15.70 9.27 -12.28
N LYS A 100 -16.93 9.76 -12.10
CA LYS A 100 -17.21 11.12 -11.59
C LYS A 100 -16.90 11.19 -10.10
N ILE A 101 -16.43 12.35 -9.65
CA ILE A 101 -16.20 12.61 -8.21
C ILE A 101 -17.54 12.57 -7.47
N ILE A 102 -17.56 11.91 -6.33
CA ILE A 102 -18.70 11.83 -5.42
C ILE A 102 -18.29 12.32 -4.03
N GLU A 103 -19.24 12.86 -3.27
CA GLU A 103 -18.95 13.48 -1.97
C GLU A 103 -18.63 12.46 -0.86
N LYS A 104 -19.19 11.26 -0.94
CA LYS A 104 -19.08 10.23 0.09
C LYS A 104 -18.81 8.86 -0.54
N PRO A 105 -18.11 7.96 0.16
CA PRO A 105 -17.91 6.62 -0.32
C PRO A 105 -19.24 5.88 -0.39
N GLU A 106 -19.50 5.26 -1.53
CA GLU A 106 -20.62 4.35 -1.76
C GLU A 106 -20.10 2.93 -1.94
N LYS A 107 -21.01 1.95 -1.89
CA LYS A 107 -20.65 0.53 -2.09
C LYS A 107 -19.87 0.35 -3.39
N ASP A 108 -20.27 1.00 -4.48
CA ASP A 108 -19.58 0.92 -5.77
C ASP A 108 -18.76 2.20 -6.03
N SER A 109 -17.76 2.45 -5.18
CA SER A 109 -16.88 3.61 -5.34
C SER A 109 -15.40 3.23 -5.44
N TRP A 110 -14.66 4.07 -6.15
CA TRP A 110 -13.22 4.16 -6.13
C TRP A 110 -12.79 4.99 -4.92
N THR A 111 -11.87 4.46 -4.12
CA THR A 111 -11.14 5.25 -3.12
C THR A 111 -9.91 5.83 -3.80
N CYS A 112 -9.82 7.14 -3.87
CA CYS A 112 -8.79 7.86 -4.60
C CYS A 112 -7.86 8.62 -3.65
N PHE A 113 -6.60 8.74 -4.06
CA PHE A 113 -5.53 9.39 -3.33
C PHE A 113 -4.90 10.45 -4.22
N LYS A 114 -4.89 11.70 -3.74
CA LYS A 114 -4.28 12.82 -4.46
C LYS A 114 -3.14 13.40 -3.65
N GLN A 115 -1.93 13.31 -4.18
CA GLN A 115 -0.70 13.82 -3.61
C GLN A 115 -0.15 14.90 -4.56
N PRO A 116 -0.23 16.19 -4.20
CA PRO A 116 0.01 17.29 -5.14
C PRO A 116 1.50 17.50 -5.49
N ILE A 117 2.44 17.16 -4.60
CA ILE A 117 3.86 17.53 -4.77
C ILE A 117 4.53 16.65 -5.85
N ASP A 118 4.37 15.33 -5.77
CA ASP A 118 4.87 14.37 -6.76
C ASP A 118 3.81 14.07 -7.83
N LYS A 119 2.69 14.80 -7.80
CA LYS A 119 1.58 14.72 -8.77
C LYS A 119 1.02 13.30 -8.90
N LEU A 120 0.88 12.57 -7.79
CA LEU A 120 0.22 11.27 -7.81
C LEU A 120 -1.29 11.48 -7.67
N ASP A 121 -2.06 10.87 -8.57
CA ASP A 121 -3.53 10.83 -8.48
C ASP A 121 -3.99 9.50 -9.06
N PHE A 122 -4.45 8.61 -8.18
CA PHE A 122 -4.88 7.27 -8.52
C PHE A 122 -5.98 6.81 -7.57
N CYS A 123 -6.70 5.77 -7.96
CA CYS A 123 -7.73 5.16 -7.15
C CYS A 123 -7.62 3.64 -7.12
N ILE A 124 -8.19 3.05 -6.09
CA ILE A 124 -8.27 1.61 -5.86
C ILE A 124 -9.74 1.25 -5.66
N SER A 125 -10.16 0.13 -6.26
CA SER A 125 -11.43 -0.49 -5.91
C SER A 125 -11.16 -1.60 -4.90
N TYR A 126 -11.60 -1.40 -3.65
CA TYR A 126 -11.37 -2.36 -2.56
C TYR A 126 -12.39 -3.51 -2.52
N ASN A 127 -13.50 -3.38 -3.25
CA ASN A 127 -14.50 -4.45 -3.42
C ASN A 127 -13.90 -5.73 -4.03
#